data_AF-A0A2W5Q8F3-F1
#
_entry.id   AF-A0A2W5Q8F3-F1
#
_cell.length_a   1.000
_cell.length_b   1.000
_cell.length_c   1.000
_cell.angle_alpha   90.00
_cell.angle_beta   90.00
_cell.angle_gamma   90.00
#
_symmetry.space_group_name_H-M   'P 1'
#
loop_
_entity.id
_entity.type
_entity.pdbx_description
1 polymer ?
#
loop_
_entity_poly.entity_id
_entity_poly.type
_entity_poly.pdbx_seq_one_letter_code
_entity_poly.pdbx_strand_id
1 'polypeptide(L)'
;ASLATVIKRDLSGMGKFLFVGVLVLFIGSIINVFVGSTAGMLAISVAAIGIFSAYMLYDLKQIIDGGETNYISATLALYLDLFNVFQSLLALLGIFGGERD
;
A
#
# COMPACT_ATOMS: atom_id res chain seq x y z
N ALA A 1 -8.82 -24.81 -12.23
CA ALA A 1 -9.86 -24.11 -13.03
C ALA A 1 -10.84 -23.27 -12.18
N SER A 2 -10.98 -23.47 -10.87
CA SER A 2 -11.96 -22.74 -10.04
C SER A 2 -11.51 -21.36 -9.53
N LEU A 3 -10.20 -21.06 -9.54
CA LEU A 3 -9.69 -19.74 -9.11
C LEU A 3 -9.40 -18.76 -10.26
N ALA A 4 -9.37 -19.22 -11.51
CA ALA A 4 -9.07 -18.36 -12.66
C ALA A 4 -10.21 -17.39 -13.03
N THR A 5 -11.42 -17.66 -12.54
CA THR A 5 -12.58 -16.75 -12.64
C THR A 5 -12.66 -15.78 -11.44
N VAL A 6 -11.72 -15.88 -10.49
CA VAL A 6 -11.73 -15.16 -9.21
C VAL A 6 -11.06 -13.81 -9.41
N ILE A 7 -11.86 -12.87 -9.88
CA ILE A 7 -12.00 -11.45 -9.52
C ILE A 7 -12.68 -10.80 -10.74
N LYS A 8 -13.96 -11.16 -10.94
CA LYS A 8 -14.93 -10.32 -11.66
C LYS A 8 -15.48 -9.23 -10.73
N ARG A 9 -14.68 -8.76 -9.76
CA ARG A 9 -15.11 -7.69 -8.86
C ARG A 9 -14.81 -6.38 -9.56
N ASP A 10 -15.86 -5.64 -9.87
CA ASP A 10 -15.74 -4.28 -10.35
C ASP A 10 -15.06 -3.46 -9.25
N LEU A 11 -13.79 -3.11 -9.47
CA LEU A 11 -12.96 -2.38 -8.51
C LEU A 11 -13.14 -0.86 -8.66
N SER A 12 -14.12 -0.40 -9.45
CA SER A 12 -14.43 1.02 -9.66
C SER A 12 -14.57 1.80 -8.35
N GLY A 13 -15.16 1.19 -7.30
CA GLY A 13 -15.26 1.80 -5.97
C GLY A 13 -13.99 1.68 -5.12
N MET A 14 -13.07 0.76 -5.45
CA MET A 14 -11.87 0.50 -4.65
C MET A 14 -10.83 1.60 -4.81
N GLY A 15 -10.65 2.13 -6.01
CA GLY A 15 -9.71 3.23 -6.25
C GLY A 15 -9.98 4.46 -5.38
N LYS A 16 -11.26 4.86 -5.22
CA LYS A 16 -11.64 5.99 -4.36
C LYS A 16 -11.34 5.73 -2.87
N PHE A 17 -11.65 4.53 -2.40
CA PHE A 17 -11.37 4.14 -1.02
C PHE A 17 -9.86 4.12 -0.73
N LEU A 18 -9.08 3.50 -1.63
CA LEU A 18 -7.63 3.41 -1.50
C LEU A 18 -6.97 4.80 -1.54
N PHE A 19 -7.45 5.70 -2.40
CA PHE A 19 -6.98 7.07 -2.47
C PHE A 19 -7.19 7.82 -1.15
N VAL A 20 -8.39 7.70 -0.55
CA VAL A 20 -8.65 8.28 0.78
C VAL A 20 -7.75 7.65 1.84
N GLY A 21 -7.54 6.33 1.78
CA GLY A 21 -6.63 5.62 2.68
C GLY A 21 -5.21 6.17 2.63
N VAL A 22 -4.66 6.39 1.44
CA VAL A 22 -3.33 6.99 1.25
C VAL A 22 -3.30 8.42 1.78
N LEU A 23 -4.35 9.20 1.58
CA LEU A 23 -4.42 10.58 2.07
C LEU A 23 -4.42 10.64 3.61
N VAL A 24 -5.15 9.74 4.27
CA VAL A 24 -5.11 9.58 5.72
C VAL A 24 -3.73 9.14 6.21
N LEU A 25 -3.11 8.17 5.54
CA LEU A 25 -1.75 7.73 5.85
C LEU A 25 -0.74 8.86 5.73
N PHE A 26 -0.85 9.69 4.68
CA PHE A 26 0.03 10.81 4.43
C PHE A 26 -0.08 11.88 5.52
N ILE A 27 -1.31 12.24 5.92
CA ILE A 27 -1.52 13.18 7.03
C ILE A 27 -1.01 12.57 8.34
N GLY A 28 -1.32 11.30 8.61
CA GLY A 28 -0.89 10.59 9.80
C GLY A 28 0.63 10.52 9.93
N SER A 29 1.34 10.25 8.82
CA SER A 29 2.81 10.21 8.80
C SER A 29 3.41 11.59 9.08
N ILE A 30 2.88 12.66 8.49
CA ILE A 30 3.33 14.03 8.79
C ILE A 30 3.14 14.35 10.27
N ILE A 31 1.97 14.06 10.84
CA ILE A 31 1.71 14.28 12.27
C ILE A 31 2.71 13.50 13.12
N ASN A 32 2.95 12.23 12.78
CA ASN A 32 3.85 11.38 13.55
C ASN A 32 5.32 11.81 13.46
N VAL A 33 5.74 12.51 12.40
CA VAL A 33 7.10 13.10 12.34
C VAL A 33 7.29 14.16 13.43
N PHE A 34 6.28 14.97 13.74
CA PHE A 34 6.36 15.98 14.80
C PHE A 34 6.14 15.41 16.19
N VAL A 35 5.26 14.39 16.32
CA VAL A 35 4.95 13.77 17.61
C VAL A 35 6.01 12.74 18.03
N GLY A 36 6.61 12.04 17.08
CA GLY A 36 7.65 11.02 17.34
C GLY A 36 7.14 9.77 18.05
N SER A 37 5.87 9.41 17.92
CA SER A 37 5.30 8.25 18.64
C SER A 37 5.66 6.93 17.97
N THR A 38 6.24 5.99 18.74
CA THR A 38 6.49 4.61 18.29
C THR A 38 5.18 3.87 18.00
N ALA A 39 4.15 4.05 18.84
CA ALA A 39 2.84 3.44 18.63
C ALA A 39 2.15 3.99 17.38
N GLY A 40 2.28 5.30 17.12
CA GLY A 40 1.82 5.93 15.87
C GLY A 40 2.54 5.35 14.65
N MET A 41 3.87 5.20 14.73
CA MET A 41 4.67 4.62 13.65
C MET A 41 4.29 3.17 13.35
N LEU A 42 4.02 2.36 14.38
CA LEU A 42 3.51 1.00 14.21
C LEU A 42 2.16 0.99 13.48
N ALA A 43 1.20 1.80 13.94
CA ALA A 43 -0.14 1.88 13.33
C ALA A 43 -0.06 2.32 11.86
N ILE A 44 0.74 3.35 11.56
CA ILE A 44 0.98 3.85 10.20
C ILE A 44 1.60 2.77 9.33
N SER A 45 2.62 2.06 9.83
CA SER A 45 3.33 1.04 9.05
C SER A 45 2.43 -0.15 8.71
N VAL A 46 1.63 -0.64 9.67
CA VAL A 46 0.66 -1.71 9.43
C VAL A 46 -0.41 -1.29 8.44
N ALA A 47 -0.96 -0.08 8.59
CA ALA A 47 -1.96 0.45 7.68
C ALA A 47 -1.40 0.67 6.26
N ALA A 48 -0.16 1.14 6.15
CA ALA A 48 0.55 1.31 4.87
C ALA A 48 0.73 -0.03 4.15
N ILE A 49 1.17 -1.08 4.85
CA ILE A 49 1.27 -2.42 4.26
C ILE A 49 -0.07 -2.87 3.69
N GLY A 50 -1.16 -2.71 4.45
CA GLY A 50 -2.50 -3.11 4.01
C GLY A 50 -2.99 -2.32 2.80
N ILE A 51 -2.85 -0.99 2.83
CA ILE A 51 -3.33 -0.10 1.76
C ILE A 51 -2.51 -0.28 0.47
N PHE A 52 -1.18 -0.27 0.55
CA PHE A 52 -0.33 -0.43 -0.63
C PHE A 52 -0.39 -1.84 -1.21
N SER A 53 -0.60 -2.87 -0.39
CA SER A 53 -0.86 -4.23 -0.91
C SER A 53 -2.19 -4.31 -1.66
N ALA A 54 -3.23 -3.60 -1.20
CA ALA A 54 -4.49 -3.51 -1.92
C ALA A 54 -4.38 -2.67 -3.21
N TYR A 55 -3.55 -1.64 -3.22
CA TYR A 55 -3.20 -0.86 -4.41
C TYR A 55 -2.46 -1.72 -5.46
N MET A 56 -1.49 -2.54 -5.06
CA MET A 56 -0.85 -3.48 -5.98
C MET A 56 -1.86 -4.41 -6.67
N LEU A 57 -2.83 -4.95 -5.92
CA LEU A 57 -3.89 -5.79 -6.50
C LEU A 57 -4.79 -5.00 -7.48
N TYR A 58 -5.06 -3.74 -7.17
CA TYR A 58 -5.81 -2.84 -8.06
C TYR A 58 -5.06 -2.58 -9.36
N ASP A 59 -3.79 -2.19 -9.27
CA ASP A 59 -2.93 -1.86 -10.40
C ASP A 59 -2.66 -3.09 -11.27
N LEU A 60 -2.38 -4.25 -10.67
CA LEU A 60 -2.25 -5.51 -11.40
C LEU A 60 -3.51 -5.85 -12.18
N LYS A 61 -4.70 -5.64 -11.60
CA LYS A 61 -5.96 -5.86 -12.31
C LYS A 61 -6.11 -4.89 -13.48
N GLN A 62 -5.78 -3.61 -13.31
CA GLN A 62 -5.85 -2.61 -14.38
C GLN A 62 -4.88 -2.93 -15.53
N ILE A 63 -3.69 -3.45 -15.22
CA ILE A 63 -2.71 -3.92 -16.22
C ILE A 63 -3.24 -5.13 -16.99
N ILE A 64 -3.80 -6.13 -16.29
CA ILE A 64 -4.30 -7.37 -16.90
C ILE A 64 -5.55 -7.12 -17.75
N ASP A 65 -6.48 -6.32 -17.24
CA ASP A 65 -7.75 -6.01 -17.91
C ASP A 65 -7.56 -5.00 -19.06
N GLY A 66 -6.32 -4.52 -19.31
CA GLY A 66 -5.99 -3.57 -20.38
C GLY A 66 -6.55 -2.16 -20.15
N GLY A 67 -6.86 -1.82 -18.90
CA GLY A 67 -7.39 -0.52 -18.53
C GLY A 67 -6.37 0.62 -18.65
N GLU A 68 -5.08 0.31 -18.53
CA GLU A 68 -4.00 1.29 -18.67
C GLU A 68 -3.16 1.03 -19.93
N THR A 69 -3.27 1.92 -20.91
CA THR A 69 -2.58 1.78 -22.21
C THR A 69 -1.08 2.10 -22.13
N ASN A 70 -0.63 2.66 -21.01
CA ASN A 70 0.78 2.97 -20.78
C ASN A 70 1.38 2.00 -19.75
N TYR A 71 2.07 0.98 -20.27
CA TYR A 71 2.73 -0.03 -19.44
C TYR A 71 3.85 0.53 -18.56
N ILE A 72 4.47 1.65 -18.95
CA ILE A 72 5.57 2.26 -18.20
C ILE A 72 5.03 2.88 -16.91
N SER A 73 3.95 3.66 -17.01
CA SER A 73 3.33 4.25 -15.81
C SER A 73 2.74 3.19 -14.90
N ALA A 74 2.13 2.14 -15.47
CA ALA A 74 1.53 1.08 -14.68
C ALA A 74 2.57 0.23 -13.93
N THR A 75 3.71 -0.07 -14.56
CA THR A 75 4.82 -0.75 -13.87
C THR A 75 5.50 0.14 -12.83
N LEU A 76 5.61 1.45 -13.08
CA LEU A 76 6.13 2.40 -12.10
C LEU A 76 5.22 2.48 -10.87
N ALA A 77 3.89 2.53 -11.05
CA ALA A 77 2.94 2.55 -9.95
C ALA A 77 3.08 1.28 -9.07
N LEU A 78 3.11 0.10 -9.71
CA LEU A 78 3.33 -1.17 -9.03
C LEU A 78 4.66 -1.20 -8.25
N TYR A 79 5.72 -0.64 -8.83
CA TYR A 79 7.01 -0.53 -8.16
C TYR A 79 6.94 0.36 -6.91
N LEU A 80 6.27 1.51 -7.00
CA LEU A 80 6.12 2.43 -5.88
C LEU A 80 5.32 1.80 -4.74
N ASP A 81 4.26 1.07 -5.06
CA ASP A 81 3.48 0.35 -4.05
C ASP A 81 4.33 -0.71 -3.33
N LEU A 82 5.07 -1.52 -4.10
CA LEU A 82 5.96 -2.53 -3.54
C LEU A 82 7.03 -1.90 -2.64
N PHE A 83 7.61 -0.79 -3.07
CA PHE A 83 8.58 -0.03 -2.31
C PHE A 83 8.00 0.48 -0.98
N ASN A 84 6.78 1.01 -0.98
CA ASN A 84 6.12 1.49 0.23
C ASN A 84 5.79 0.35 1.20
N VAL A 85 5.33 -0.80 0.70
CA VAL A 85 5.13 -2.01 1.52
C VAL A 85 6.45 -2.45 2.15
N PHE A 86 7.52 -2.52 1.35
CA PHE A 86 8.83 -2.93 1.83
C PHE A 86 9.38 -1.98 2.90
N GLN A 87 9.30 -0.66 2.68
CA GLN A 87 9.70 0.34 3.67
C GLN A 87 8.91 0.20 4.98
N SER A 88 7.61 0.00 4.88
CA SER A 88 6.75 -0.15 6.06
C SER A 88 7.07 -1.44 6.83
N LEU A 89 7.35 -2.53 6.12
CA LEU A 89 7.85 -3.77 6.74
C LEU A 89 9.20 -3.55 7.42
N LEU A 90 10.12 -2.81 6.80
CA LEU A 90 11.42 -2.51 7.39
C LEU A 90 11.26 -1.66 8.65
N ALA A 91 10.33 -0.69 8.66
CA ALA A 91 10.01 0.08 9.86
C ALA A 91 9.50 -0.82 11.01
N LEU A 92 8.59 -1.77 10.71
CA LEU A 92 8.13 -2.75 11.70
C LEU A 92 9.28 -3.61 12.22
N LEU A 93 10.12 -4.14 11.33
CA LEU A 93 11.29 -4.94 11.70
C LEU A 93 12.30 -4.13 12.53
N GLY A 94 12.47 -2.84 12.24
CA GLY A 94 13.32 -1.95 13.02
C GLY A 94 12.79 -1.74 14.44
N ILE A 95 11.46 -1.61 14.61
CA ILE A 95 10.83 -1.43 15.91
C ILE A 95 10.89 -2.73 16.74
N PHE A 96 10.55 -3.88 16.15
CA PHE A 96 10.53 -5.16 16.87
C PHE A 96 11.90 -5.86 16.96
N GLY A 97 12.83 -5.54 16.07
CA GLY A 97 14.18 -6.11 16.03
C GLY A 97 15.23 -5.28 16.75
N GLY A 98 14.89 -4.05 17.16
CA GLY A 98 15.80 -3.08 17.77
C GLY A 98 15.99 -3.22 19.28
N GLU A 99 15.26 -4.10 19.97
CA GLU A 99 15.32 -4.28 21.44
C GLU A 99 16.51 -5.15 21.91
N ARG A 100 17.68 -4.99 21.28
CA ARG A 100 18.92 -5.65 21.69
C ARG A 100 19.86 -4.65 22.35
N ASP A 101 19.45 -4.08 23.47
CA ASP A 101 20.31 -3.50 24.51
C ASP A 101 19.65 -3.68 25.89
#